data_AF-A0A1X2KSM0-F1
#
_entry.id   AF-A0A1X2KSM0-F1
#
_cell.length_a   1.000
_cell.length_b   1.000
_cell.length_c   1.000
_cell.angle_alpha   90.00
_cell.angle_beta   90.00
_cell.angle_gamma   90.00
#
_symmetry.space_group_name_H-M   'P 1'
#
loop_
_entity.id
_entity.type
_entity.pdbx_description
1 polymer ?
#
loop_
_entity_poly.entity_id
_entity_poly.type
_entity_poly.pdbx_seq_one_letter_code
_entity_poly.pdbx_strand_id
1 'polypeptide(L)'
;MGAGFKEQERDQVLEELSALGPHLARWDPSEVEVDVSVRERGGKEQRVTLRAFLPGCPPLVAVGYDRDLMRSLAEAKRDLITQIDRHKTEREPKSNRRLRRDTIRHPGSSAGAGS
;
A
#
# COMPACT_ATOMS: atom_id res chain seq x y z
N MET A 1 5.85 -9.61 15.39
CA MET A 1 6.33 -8.42 16.12
C MET A 1 7.83 -8.56 16.34
N GLY A 2 8.60 -7.63 15.80
CA GLY A 2 10.05 -7.57 15.90
C GLY A 2 10.54 -6.91 17.18
N ALA A 3 11.84 -6.59 17.20
CA ALA A 3 12.54 -6.09 18.38
C ALA A 3 12.15 -4.63 18.72
N GLY A 4 12.29 -4.30 20.02
CA GLY A 4 12.19 -2.92 20.49
C GLY A 4 10.79 -2.46 20.88
N PHE A 5 9.82 -3.33 21.15
CA PHE A 5 8.52 -2.97 21.75
C PHE A 5 8.45 -3.36 23.22
N LYS A 6 7.88 -2.51 24.07
CA LYS A 6 7.51 -2.88 25.44
C LYS A 6 6.23 -3.69 25.42
N GLU A 7 6.04 -4.59 26.40
CA GLU A 7 4.86 -5.46 26.48
C GLU A 7 3.54 -4.66 26.54
N GLN A 8 3.53 -3.61 27.34
CA GLN A 8 2.42 -2.65 27.48
C GLN A 8 2.07 -1.86 26.20
N GLU A 9 2.99 -1.78 25.24
CA GLU A 9 2.72 -1.13 23.94
C GLU A 9 2.18 -2.14 22.91
N ARG A 10 2.34 -3.45 23.14
CA ARG A 10 1.96 -4.48 22.15
C ARG A 10 0.47 -4.45 21.85
N ASP A 11 -0.37 -4.30 22.87
CA ASP A 11 -1.82 -4.28 22.70
C ASP A 11 -2.27 -3.09 21.82
N GLN A 12 -1.74 -1.90 22.10
CA GLN A 12 -1.98 -0.69 21.29
C GLN A 12 -1.45 -0.83 19.86
N VAL A 13 -0.27 -1.43 19.67
CA VAL A 13 0.28 -1.67 18.33
C VAL A 13 -0.59 -2.69 17.58
N LEU A 14 -1.07 -3.75 18.23
CA LEU A 14 -1.98 -4.72 17.62
C LEU A 14 -3.32 -4.09 17.23
N GLU A 15 -3.89 -3.25 18.10
CA GLU A 15 -5.11 -2.49 17.82
C GLU A 15 -4.91 -1.60 16.58
N GLU A 16 -3.81 -0.85 16.52
CA GLU A 16 -3.50 0.01 15.38
C GLU A 16 -3.29 -0.77 14.08
N LEU A 17 -2.67 -1.95 14.15
CA LEU A 17 -2.45 -2.82 13.01
C LEU A 17 -3.73 -3.55 12.58
N SER A 18 -4.71 -3.72 13.48
CA SER A 18 -6.03 -4.28 13.13
C SER A 18 -6.73 -3.45 12.05
N ALA A 19 -6.48 -2.13 12.02
CA ALA A 19 -6.97 -1.24 10.96
C ALA A 19 -6.41 -1.58 9.56
N LEU A 20 -5.34 -2.36 9.44
CA LEU A 20 -4.85 -2.87 8.15
C LEU A 20 -5.72 -4.02 7.61
N GLY A 21 -6.47 -4.71 8.47
CA GLY A 21 -7.28 -5.88 8.12
C GLY A 21 -8.17 -5.68 6.89
N PRO A 22 -9.02 -4.62 6.84
CA PRO A 22 -9.85 -4.34 5.67
C PRO A 22 -9.07 -4.12 4.37
N HIS A 23 -7.87 -3.53 4.47
CA HIS A 23 -7.00 -3.32 3.31
C HIS A 23 -6.29 -4.60 2.87
N LEU A 24 -6.08 -5.54 3.78
CA LEU A 24 -5.46 -6.84 3.53
C LEU A 24 -6.46 -7.95 3.19
N ALA A 25 -7.77 -7.72 3.38
CA ALA A 25 -8.85 -8.69 3.15
C ALA A 25 -8.95 -9.24 1.71
N ARG A 26 -8.23 -8.66 0.75
CA ARG A 26 -8.10 -9.19 -0.62
C ARG A 26 -7.23 -10.45 -0.67
N TRP A 27 -6.35 -10.65 0.30
CA TRP A 27 -5.42 -11.77 0.38
C TRP A 27 -5.78 -12.68 1.53
N ASP A 28 -5.42 -13.95 1.43
CA ASP A 28 -5.61 -14.91 2.51
C ASP A 28 -4.75 -14.51 3.72
N PRO A 29 -5.34 -14.41 4.92
CA PRO A 29 -4.61 -14.00 6.13
C PRO A 29 -3.49 -14.98 6.51
N SER A 30 -3.55 -16.23 6.03
CA SER A 30 -2.49 -17.23 6.21
C SER A 30 -1.29 -17.01 5.28
N GLU A 31 -1.46 -16.27 4.19
CA GLU A 31 -0.39 -15.94 3.23
C GLU A 31 0.16 -14.52 3.44
N VAL A 32 -0.51 -13.73 4.27
CA VAL A 32 -0.10 -12.36 4.61
C VAL A 32 0.70 -12.37 5.91
N GLU A 33 1.92 -11.87 5.85
CA GLU A 33 2.74 -11.66 7.04
C GLU A 33 3.01 -10.17 7.22
N VAL A 34 2.69 -9.63 8.41
CA VAL A 34 3.01 -8.25 8.78
C VAL A 34 4.00 -8.26 9.93
N ASP A 35 5.18 -7.74 9.66
CA ASP A 35 6.24 -7.54 10.64
C ASP A 35 6.39 -6.07 10.99
N VAL A 36 6.67 -5.80 12.25
CA VAL A 36 6.77 -4.45 12.80
C VAL A 36 7.96 -4.40 13.74
N SER A 37 8.87 -3.48 13.53
CA SER A 37 10.14 -3.37 14.25
C SER A 37 10.43 -1.93 14.63
N VAL A 38 10.95 -1.69 15.83
CA VAL A 38 11.36 -0.34 16.29
C VAL A 38 12.87 -0.27 16.39
N ARG A 39 13.44 0.83 15.89
CA ARG A 39 14.85 1.19 16.05
C ARG A 39 14.97 2.58 16.68
N GLU A 40 16.17 2.87 17.19
CA GLU A 40 16.53 4.17 17.78
C GLU A 40 15.62 4.60 18.95
N ARG A 41 15.11 3.62 19.70
CA ARG A 41 14.29 3.88 20.88
C ARG A 41 15.09 4.65 21.93
N GLY A 42 14.54 5.76 22.39
CA GLY A 42 15.18 6.67 23.36
C GLY A 42 16.16 7.67 22.74
N GLY A 43 16.30 7.68 21.40
CA GLY A 43 17.03 8.70 20.66
C GLY A 43 16.20 9.98 20.45
N LYS A 44 16.71 10.86 19.56
CA LYS A 44 16.01 12.12 19.21
C LYS A 44 14.69 11.88 18.47
N GLU A 45 14.59 10.76 17.75
CA GLU A 45 13.47 10.31 16.93
C GLU A 45 13.48 8.78 16.95
N GLN A 46 12.31 8.15 17.06
CA GLN A 46 12.14 6.70 16.98
C GLN A 46 11.79 6.30 15.56
N ARG A 47 12.37 5.20 15.11
CA ARG A 47 12.15 4.69 13.75
C ARG A 47 11.31 3.44 13.81
N VAL A 48 10.05 3.53 13.38
CA VAL A 48 9.16 2.38 13.24
C VAL A 48 9.24 1.87 11.81
N THR A 49 9.58 0.61 11.63
CA THR A 49 9.58 -0.07 10.34
C THR A 49 8.45 -1.08 10.30
N LEU A 50 7.54 -0.89 9.36
CA LEU A 50 6.44 -1.79 9.03
C LEU A 50 6.75 -2.50 7.72
N ARG A 51 6.63 -3.82 7.72
CA ARG A 51 6.89 -4.65 6.56
C ARG A 51 5.73 -5.62 6.35
N ALA A 52 5.15 -5.60 5.16
CA ALA A 52 4.12 -6.55 4.77
C ALA A 52 4.63 -7.44 3.63
N PHE A 53 4.46 -8.75 3.80
CA PHE A 53 4.67 -9.76 2.79
C PHE A 53 3.31 -10.19 2.28
N LEU A 54 3.06 -9.95 0.99
CA LEU A 54 1.79 -10.24 0.33
C LEU A 54 2.04 -11.17 -0.86
N PRO A 55 1.19 -12.18 -1.09
CA PRO A 55 1.42 -13.13 -2.17
C PRO A 55 1.29 -12.44 -3.54
N GLY A 56 2.33 -12.63 -4.35
CA GLY A 56 2.45 -12.05 -5.69
C GLY A 56 2.89 -10.57 -5.74
N CYS A 57 3.14 -9.93 -4.61
CA CYS A 57 3.73 -8.59 -4.57
C CYS A 57 5.14 -8.63 -3.99
N PRO A 58 6.03 -7.70 -4.39
CA PRO A 58 7.27 -7.49 -3.65
C PRO A 58 6.96 -7.10 -2.21
N PRO A 59 7.85 -7.43 -1.25
CA PRO A 59 7.66 -7.05 0.15
C PRO A 59 7.55 -5.53 0.27
N LEU A 60 6.44 -5.08 0.86
CA LEU A 60 6.17 -3.66 1.05
C LEU A 60 6.81 -3.23 2.38
N VAL A 61 7.59 -2.16 2.34
CA VAL A 61 8.27 -1.62 3.51
C VAL A 61 7.90 -0.16 3.67
N ALA A 62 7.42 0.20 4.84
CA ALA A 62 7.11 1.57 5.24
C ALA A 62 7.87 1.92 6.52
N VAL A 63 8.33 3.16 6.61
CA VAL A 63 9.12 3.62 7.74
C VAL A 63 8.59 4.97 8.21
N GLY A 64 8.26 5.06 9.49
CA GLY A 64 7.85 6.29 10.16
C GLY A 64 8.93 6.76 11.13
N TYR A 65 9.03 8.08 11.28
CA TYR A 65 10.05 8.75 12.09
C TYR A 65 9.35 9.78 12.98
N ASP A 66 9.24 9.48 14.28
CA ASP A 66 8.64 10.42 15.24
C ASP A 66 9.21 10.13 16.63
N ARG A 67 9.15 11.11 17.53
CA ARG A 67 9.50 10.91 18.95
C ARG A 67 8.51 9.98 19.65
N ASP A 68 7.26 10.03 19.20
CA ASP A 68 6.18 9.19 19.69
C ASP A 68 6.05 7.90 18.86
N LEU A 69 6.00 6.77 19.55
CA LEU A 69 5.90 5.45 18.93
C LEU A 69 4.61 5.28 18.12
N MET A 70 3.49 5.74 18.66
CA MET A 70 2.18 5.59 18.03
C MET A 70 2.05 6.50 16.82
N ARG A 71 2.65 7.70 16.90
CA ARG A 71 2.69 8.63 15.77
C ARG A 71 3.55 8.10 14.63
N SER A 72 4.76 7.63 14.92
CA SER A 72 5.63 6.98 13.92
C SER A 72 5.01 5.71 13.34
N LEU A 73 4.30 4.91 14.15
CA LEU A 73 3.53 3.77 13.68
C LEU A 73 2.39 4.19 12.76
N ALA A 74 1.63 5.22 13.12
CA ALA A 74 0.51 5.72 12.31
C ALA A 74 0.98 6.24 10.94
N GLU A 75 2.12 6.93 10.89
CA GLU A 75 2.74 7.35 9.63
C GLU A 75 3.16 6.15 8.78
N ALA A 76 3.91 5.20 9.36
CA ALA A 76 4.32 3.99 8.66
C ALA A 76 3.12 3.17 8.17
N LYS A 77 2.04 3.10 8.95
CA LYS A 77 0.77 2.44 8.60
C LYS A 77 0.12 3.12 7.39
N ARG A 78 0.00 4.45 7.40
CA ARG A 78 -0.60 5.23 6.31
C ARG A 78 0.16 5.03 5.00
N ASP A 79 1.49 5.05 5.06
CA ASP A 79 2.35 4.80 3.90
C ASP A 79 2.18 3.37 3.38
N LEU A 80 2.12 2.38 4.27
CA LEU A 80 1.90 0.99 3.89
C LEU A 80 0.53 0.80 3.22
N ILE A 81 -0.54 1.37 3.76
CA ILE A 81 -1.88 1.34 3.16
C ILE A 81 -1.84 1.94 1.75
N THR A 82 -1.17 3.08 1.59
CA THR A 82 -1.03 3.75 0.29
C THR A 82 -0.30 2.86 -0.71
N GLN A 83 0.78 2.19 -0.30
CA GLN A 83 1.50 1.23 -1.15
C GLN A 83 0.61 0.03 -1.54
N ILE A 84 -0.15 -0.53 -0.58
CA ILE A 84 -1.08 -1.63 -0.82
C ILE A 84 -2.14 -1.22 -1.84
N ASP A 85 -2.78 -0.06 -1.65
CA ASP A 85 -3.83 0.45 -2.53
C ASP A 85 -3.31 0.76 -3.94
N ARG A 86 -2.12 1.35 -4.02
CA ARG A 86 -1.42 1.59 -5.26
C ARG A 86 -1.14 0.27 -6.00
N HIS A 87 -0.66 -0.77 -5.32
CA HIS A 87 -0.41 -2.07 -5.93
C HIS A 87 -1.70 -2.78 -6.40
N LYS A 88 -2.81 -2.60 -5.67
CA LYS A 88 -4.13 -3.08 -6.13
C LYS A 88 -4.52 -2.42 -7.44
N THR A 89 -4.37 -1.09 -7.53
CA THR A 89 -4.70 -0.28 -8.70
C THR A 89 -3.74 -0.51 -9.88
N GLU A 90 -2.44 -0.69 -9.61
CA GLU A 90 -1.40 -1.00 -10.61
C GLU A 90 -1.46 -2.45 -11.12
N ARG A 91 -2.25 -3.33 -10.48
CA ARG A 91 -2.68 -4.61 -11.06
C ARG A 91 -3.98 -4.52 -11.88
N GLU A 92 -4.70 -3.41 -11.81
CA GLU A 92 -5.85 -3.08 -12.67
C GLU A 92 -5.57 -2.28 -13.97
N PRO A 93 -4.34 -2.10 -14.50
CA PRO A 93 -4.15 -1.29 -15.70
C PRO A 93 -4.22 -2.20 -16.93
N LYS A 94 -5.43 -2.45 -17.43
CA LYS A 94 -5.64 -2.67 -18.90
C LYS A 94 -7.06 -2.76 -19.43
N SER A 95 -8.14 -2.63 -18.65
CA SER A 95 -9.47 -2.71 -19.28
C SER A 95 -10.03 -1.37 -19.78
N ASN A 96 -9.56 -0.21 -19.28
CA ASN A 96 -10.23 1.07 -19.57
C ASN A 96 -9.56 1.96 -20.64
N ARG A 97 -8.44 1.54 -21.25
CA ARG A 97 -7.83 2.29 -22.37
C ARG A 97 -8.46 1.99 -23.72
N ARG A 98 -9.24 0.91 -23.85
CA ARG A 98 -9.94 0.57 -25.11
C ARG A 98 -11.21 1.40 -25.36
N LEU A 99 -11.80 2.02 -24.34
CA LEU A 99 -13.02 2.83 -24.49
C LEU A 99 -12.75 4.28 -24.91
N ARG A 100 -11.50 4.77 -24.83
CA ARG A 100 -11.14 6.14 -25.28
C ARG A 100 -10.43 6.19 -26.64
N ARG A 101 -10.40 5.08 -27.39
CA ARG A 101 -9.79 5.01 -28.73
C ARG A 101 -10.80 4.77 -29.86
N ASP A 102 -12.08 4.56 -29.56
CA ASP A 102 -13.10 4.28 -30.57
C ASP A 102 -13.82 5.55 -31.10
N THR A 103 -13.56 6.73 -30.52
CA THR A 103 -14.13 8.00 -31.00
C THR A 103 -13.18 8.84 -31.85
N ILE A 104 -11.98 8.35 -32.16
CA ILE A 104 -11.06 9.02 -33.11
C ILE A 104 -10.95 8.18 -34.37
N ARG A 105 -12.08 8.03 -35.08
CA ARG A 105 -12.08 7.61 -36.49
C ARG A 105 -12.40 8.83 -37.34
N HIS A 106 -11.37 9.60 -37.66
CA HIS A 106 -11.32 10.16 -39.01
C HIS A 106 -11.04 8.99 -39.97
N PRO A 107 -11.72 8.97 -41.12
CA PRO A 107 -10.95 9.03 -42.35
C PRO A 107 -11.52 10.11 -43.25
N GLY A 108 -10.63 10.98 -43.72
CA GLY A 108 -10.92 11.82 -44.87
C GLY A 108 -10.98 11.01 -46.17
N SER A 109 -11.55 11.66 -47.17
CA SER A 109 -11.26 11.53 -48.60
C SER A 109 -11.72 10.25 -49.31
N SER A 110 -12.67 10.38 -50.25
CA SER A 110 -12.39 10.44 -51.71
C SER A 110 -13.57 9.99 -52.59
N ALA A 111 -13.60 10.55 -53.81
CA ALA A 111 -14.42 10.21 -55.00
C ALA A 111 -15.91 10.64 -54.94
N GLY A 112 -16.53 11.29 -55.95
CA GLY A 112 -16.23 11.45 -57.37
C GLY A 112 -17.43 10.97 -58.21
N ALA A 113 -17.91 11.83 -59.11
CA ALA A 113 -18.70 11.55 -60.33
C ALA A 113 -20.24 11.38 -60.30
N GLY A 114 -20.87 12.06 -61.27
CA GLY A 114 -22.15 11.72 -61.94
C GLY A 114 -23.41 12.29 -61.28
N SER A 115 -24.32 13.01 -61.94
CA SER A 115 -24.60 13.23 -63.37
C SER A 115 -25.38 14.54 -63.54
#